data_AF-A0A952AY93-F1
#
_entry.id   AF-A0A952AY93-F1
#
_cell.length_a   1.000
_cell.length_b   1.000
_cell.length_c   1.000
_cell.angle_alpha   90.00
_cell.angle_beta   90.00
_cell.angle_gamma   90.00
#
_symmetry.space_group_name_H-M   'P 1'
#
loop_
_entity.id
_entity.type
_entity.pdbx_description
1 polymer ?
#
loop_
_entity_poly.entity_id
_entity_poly.type
_entity_poly.pdbx_seq_one_letter_code
_entity_poly.pdbx_strand_id
1 'polypeptide(L)' 'MKHRCPVCNKIVQGPIQEHSKEAMFFPFCSKRCKFIDLGEWLDSEYKFVSGLQPQDSDEPSGTSSDGASGKH' A
#
# COMPACT_ATOMS: atom_id res chain seq x y z
N MET A 1 -15.45 22.63 -2.60
CA MET A 1 -14.51 21.86 -1.75
C MET A 1 -13.10 21.95 -2.34
N LYS A 2 -12.06 21.94 -1.51
CA LYS A 2 -10.66 22.05 -1.96
C LYS A 2 -9.99 20.68 -1.90
N HIS A 3 -9.31 20.30 -2.97
CA HIS A 3 -8.54 19.04 -3.05
C HIS A 3 -7.07 19.35 -3.21
N ARG A 4 -6.19 18.50 -2.67
CA ARG A 4 -4.75 18.57 -2.92
C ARG A 4 -4.41 17.59 -4.04
N CYS A 5 -3.69 18.06 -5.05
CA CYS A 5 -3.11 17.18 -6.06
C CYS A 5 -2.12 16.23 -5.37
N PRO A 6 -2.28 14.90 -5.50
CA PRO A 6 -1.43 13.94 -4.78
C PRO A 6 0.04 13.97 -5.25
N VAL A 7 0.31 14.50 -6.45
CA VAL A 7 1.64 14.51 -7.06
C VAL A 7 2.46 15.75 -6.68
N CYS A 8 1.83 16.92 -6.56
CA CYS A 8 2.55 18.19 -6.36
C CYS A 8 1.97 19.06 -5.24
N ASN A 9 0.95 18.58 -4.52
CA ASN A 9 0.29 19.26 -3.40
C ASN A 9 -0.42 20.58 -3.74
N LYS A 10 -0.50 20.96 -5.02
CA LYS A 10 -1.27 22.14 -5.45
C LYS A 10 -2.75 21.98 -5.12
N ILE A 11 -3.37 23.05 -4.62
CA ILE A 11 -4.80 23.09 -4.33
C ILE A 11 -5.59 23.20 -5.63
N VAL A 12 -6.54 22.29 -5.82
CA VAL A 12 -7.51 22.28 -6.91
C VAL A 12 -8.89 22.60 -6.33
N GLN A 13 -9.61 23.52 -6.97
CA GLN A 13 -10.96 23.91 -6.56
C GLN A 13 -11.98 22.95 -7.21
N GLY A 14 -12.81 22.32 -6.39
CA GLY A 14 -14.03 21.62 -6.81
C GLY A 14 -15.28 22.27 -6.19
N PRO A 15 -16.50 21.88 -6.58
CA PRO A 15 -16.84 20.76 -7.48
C PRO A 15 -16.52 21.08 -8.95
N ILE A 16 -16.15 20.05 -9.71
CA ILE A 16 -15.84 20.17 -11.14
C ILE A 16 -17.07 19.70 -11.92
N GLN A 17 -17.43 20.39 -13.00
CA GLN A 17 -18.57 19.97 -13.85
C GLN A 17 -18.24 18.67 -14.59
N GLU A 18 -19.19 17.75 -14.66
CA GLU A 18 -18.99 16.34 -15.06
C GLU A 18 -18.42 16.11 -16.48
N HIS A 19 -18.34 17.15 -17.31
CA HIS A 19 -17.78 17.07 -18.67
C HIS A 19 -16.78 18.18 -19.00
N SER A 20 -16.27 18.91 -18.01
CA SER A 20 -15.28 19.95 -18.25
C SER A 20 -13.88 19.36 -18.53
N LYS A 21 -12.98 20.16 -19.11
CA LYS A 21 -11.59 19.74 -19.32
C LYS A 21 -10.89 19.43 -18.00
N GLU A 22 -11.24 20.17 -16.95
CA GLU A 22 -10.72 20.00 -15.58
C GLU A 22 -11.16 18.67 -14.97
N ALA A 23 -12.35 18.16 -15.31
CA ALA A 23 -12.84 16.89 -14.80
C ALA A 23 -11.99 15.70 -15.29
N MET A 24 -11.43 15.80 -16.50
CA MET A 24 -10.62 14.74 -17.12
C MET A 24 -9.38 14.36 -16.31
N PHE A 25 -8.88 15.29 -15.48
CA PHE A 25 -7.69 15.10 -14.68
C PHE A 25 -7.89 15.41 -13.21
N PHE A 26 -9.09 15.70 -12.73
CA PHE A 26 -9.35 15.78 -11.30
C PHE A 26 -9.14 14.38 -10.64
N PRO A 27 -8.51 14.27 -9.44
CA PRO A 27 -8.11 15.32 -8.49
C PRO A 27 -6.73 15.95 -8.73
N PHE A 28 -6.07 15.65 -9.85
CA PHE A 28 -4.78 16.21 -10.21
C PHE A 28 -4.92 17.66 -10.69
N CYS A 29 -3.86 18.46 -10.56
CA CYS A 29 -3.90 19.86 -11.03
C CYS A 29 -3.64 20.00 -12.54
N SER A 30 -3.24 18.92 -13.22
CA SER A 30 -2.93 18.92 -14.65
C SER A 30 -2.84 17.50 -15.23
N LYS A 31 -2.91 17.41 -16.56
CA LYS A 31 -2.61 16.18 -17.32
C LYS A 31 -1.23 15.59 -16.96
N ARG A 32 -0.21 16.42 -16.78
CA ARG A 32 1.15 15.98 -16.39
C ARG A 32 1.15 15.22 -15.05
N CYS A 33 0.50 15.78 -14.03
CA CYS A 33 0.44 15.13 -12.72
C CYS A 33 -0.30 13.79 -12.78
N LYS A 34 -1.41 13.70 -13.54
CA LYS A 34 -2.10 12.42 -13.77
C LYS A 34 -1.17 11.36 -14.38
N PHE A 35 -0.33 11.73 -15.36
CA PHE A 35 0.60 10.78 -15.97
C PHE A 35 1.76 10.38 -15.07
N ILE A 36 2.26 11.29 -14.23
CA ILE A 36 3.30 10.95 -13.25
C ILE A 36 2.76 9.91 -12.27
N ASP A 37 1.55 10.13 -11.74
CA ASP A 37 0.90 9.18 -10.83
C ASP A 37 0.74 7.78 -11.44
N LEU A 38 0.27 7.72 -12.70
CA LEU A 38 0.18 6.46 -13.44
C LEU A 38 1.55 5.82 -13.70
N GLY A 39 2.58 6.62 -13.97
CA GLY A 39 3.95 6.13 -14.16
C GLY A 39 4.50 5.49 -12.89
N GLU A 40 4.41 6.19 -11.75
CA GLU A 40 4.83 5.67 -10.44
C GLU A 40 4.12 4.36 -10.09
N TRP A 41 2.84 4.21 -10.46
CA TRP A 41 2.11 2.97 -10.23
C TRP A 41 2.61 1.81 -11.08
N LEU A 42 2.93 2.07 -12.35
CA LEU A 42 3.45 1.05 -13.25
C LEU A 42 4.88 0.65 -12.88
N ASP A 43 5.67 1.60 -12.38
CA ASP A 43 7.06 1.40 -11.96
C ASP A 43 7.18 0.92 -10.50
N SER A 44 6.07 0.85 -9.76
CA SER A 44 6.07 0.42 -8.38
C SER A 44 6.22 -1.09 -8.28
N GLU A 45 7.39 -1.54 -7.84
CA GLU A 45 7.64 -2.93 -7.46
C GLU A 45 6.70 -3.36 -6.31
N TYR A 46 5.89 -4.38 -6.55
CA TYR A 46 4.99 -4.94 -5.54
C TYR A 46 5.80 -5.61 -4.43
N LYS A 47 5.99 -4.92 -3.31
CA LYS A 47 6.68 -5.45 -2.13
C LYS A 47 5.68 -6.08 -1.17
N PHE A 48 5.73 -7.40 -1.03
CA PHE A 48 5.08 -8.08 0.10
C PHE A 48 5.85 -7.74 1.39
N VAL A 49 5.17 -7.15 2.36
CA VAL A 49 5.71 -7.00 3.71
C VAL A 49 5.67 -8.38 4.36
N SER A 50 6.80 -9.08 4.35
CA SER A 50 6.99 -10.42 4.95
C SER A 50 7.01 -10.34 6.48
N GLY A 51 5.90 -9.92 7.09
CA GLY A 51 5.78 -9.75 8.54
C GLY A 51 4.41 -10.09 9.14
N LEU A 52 3.40 -10.38 8.31
CA LEU A 52 2.15 -10.97 8.80
C LEU A 52 2.32 -12.49 8.83
N GLN A 53 3.08 -13.00 9.80
CA GLN A 53 2.93 -14.41 10.14
C GLN A 53 1.51 -14.60 10.67
N PRO A 54 0.72 -15.54 10.11
CA PRO A 54 -0.48 -16.01 10.77
C PRO A 54 -0.07 -16.45 12.18
N GLN A 55 -0.65 -15.82 13.20
CA GLN A 55 -0.48 -16.30 14.56
C GLN A 55 -1.38 -17.51 14.69
N ASP A 56 -0.83 -18.69 14.40
CA ASP A 56 -1.47 -19.96 14.73
C ASP A 56 -1.43 -20.10 16.25
N SER A 57 -2.46 -19.57 16.90
CA SER A 57 -2.84 -19.93 18.25
C SER A 57 -3.35 -21.37 18.21
N ASP A 58 -2.63 -22.29 18.86
CA ASP A 58 -3.16 -23.32 19.78
C ASP A 58 -2.04 -24.33 20.15
N GLU A 59 -1.49 -24.19 21.36
CA GLU A 59 -0.93 -25.32 22.14
C GLU A 59 -2.12 -25.84 22.99
N PRO A 60 -2.30 -27.15 23.28
CA PRO A 60 -1.21 -27.95 23.81
C PRO A 60 -1.21 -29.46 23.51
N SER A 61 -0.08 -30.13 23.78
CA SER A 61 -0.03 -31.53 24.28
C SER A 61 1.35 -32.16 24.06
N GLY A 62 2.07 -32.40 25.15
CA GLY A 62 3.36 -33.09 25.14
C GLY A 62 3.30 -34.58 24.82
N THR A 63 4.48 -35.15 24.58
CA THR A 63 4.80 -36.55 24.90
C THR A 63 6.24 -36.62 25.42
N SER A 64 6.38 -37.37 26.50
CA SER A 64 7.54 -37.67 27.33
C SER A 64 8.67 -38.48 26.66
N SER A 65 9.85 -38.42 27.31
CA SER A 65 10.94 -39.41 27.40
C SER A 65 11.73 -39.72 26.10
N ASP A 66 13.06 -39.75 26.05
CA ASP A 66 13.97 -40.61 26.84
C ASP A 66 15.36 -39.99 27.05
N GLY A 67 16.00 -40.32 28.17
CA GLY A 67 17.40 -40.01 28.45
C GLY A 67 18.36 -41.14 28.04
N ALA A 68 19.63 -40.81 27.79
CA ALA A 68 20.81 -41.64 28.09
C ALA A 68 22.14 -40.90 27.78
N SER A 69 22.93 -40.67 28.83
CA SER A 69 24.38 -40.84 28.98
C SER A 69 25.40 -40.45 27.87
N GLY A 70 26.42 -39.69 28.28
CA GLY A 70 27.83 -40.09 28.02
C GLY A 70 28.86 -39.01 27.67
N LYS A 71 29.64 -38.58 28.68
CA LYS A 71 31.12 -38.36 28.74
C LYS A 71 31.86 -37.82 27.50
N HIS A 72 32.60 -36.71 27.67
CA HIS A 72 34.07 -36.67 27.85
C HIS A 72 34.45 -35.40 28.61
#